data_AF-A0A0C3QCF3-F1
#
_entry.id   AF-A0A0C3QCF3-F1
#
_cell.length_a   1.000
_cell.length_b   1.000
_cell.length_c   1.000
_cell.angle_alpha   90.00
_cell.angle_beta   90.00
_cell.angle_gamma   90.00
#
_symmetry.space_group_name_H-M   'P 1'
#
loop_
_entity.id
_entity.type
_entity.pdbx_description
1 polymer ?
#
loop_
_entity_poly.entity_id
_entity_poly.type
_entity_poly.pdbx_seq_one_letter_code
_entity_poly.pdbx_strand_id
1 'polypeptide(L)'
;DKLGWMAVGFGTEMPNSPMVITWPNSDGTITISQREATEHVMPRVVANPTDIATLAAGNTILSANSTIIAFTYPLPSAPQNAVPMIWSYSTKKPSSSAVDATIVQHDKMGTATMDLSQSVNALATGTGATTTVVGTSTQTIIPLPTGASSHESSNEDIPLTDSEKTIRTHGILMTTGVLLCLPIGIFIARFSRTVSFLKGRWFTAHWFVQFIVSGPIIISGWFIAYNFVGEDHFRDSHTRVGLLLLLLYIVQMLLGAIIHFFKPKRTIAGRPIQNYAHALLGLTIIALGLYNVHEGYGDEWLIIFGSRVSEVPDEDWFHLVSKIIPLVYVAGLSLLPRQWRQETNARRALPPT
;
A
#
# COMPACT_ATOMS: atom_id res chain seq x y z
N ASP A 1 14.02 -1.31 14.81
CA ASP A 1 14.58 -2.65 14.55
C ASP A 1 16.06 -2.59 14.26
N LYS A 2 16.82 -3.63 14.64
CA LYS A 2 18.26 -3.72 14.34
C LYS A 2 18.44 -4.29 12.92
N LEU A 3 19.33 -3.70 12.13
CA LEU A 3 19.66 -4.19 10.79
C LEU A 3 20.26 -5.60 10.86
N GLY A 4 19.75 -6.51 10.03
CA GLY A 4 20.33 -7.83 9.78
C GLY A 4 21.30 -7.81 8.60
N TRP A 5 20.81 -7.43 7.42
CA TRP A 5 21.59 -7.20 6.20
C TRP A 5 20.89 -6.19 5.29
N MET A 6 21.64 -5.53 4.41
CA MET A 6 21.12 -4.65 3.35
C MET A 6 21.80 -4.96 2.02
N ALA A 7 21.12 -4.70 0.92
CA ALA A 7 21.67 -4.89 -0.42
C ALA A 7 21.31 -3.74 -1.34
N VAL A 8 22.21 -3.49 -2.28
CA VAL A 8 22.02 -2.60 -3.42
C VAL A 8 22.40 -3.39 -4.67
N GLY A 9 21.50 -3.50 -5.63
CA GLY A 9 21.76 -4.04 -6.97
C GLY A 9 21.80 -2.94 -8.01
N PHE A 10 22.65 -3.09 -9.02
CA PHE A 10 22.81 -2.15 -10.11
C PHE A 10 22.10 -2.68 -11.35
N GLY A 11 20.83 -2.30 -11.49
CA GLY A 11 19.91 -2.78 -12.50
C GLY A 11 18.46 -2.51 -12.09
N THR A 12 17.51 -3.01 -12.87
CA THR A 12 16.06 -2.76 -12.67
C THR A 12 15.34 -3.90 -11.96
N GLU A 13 15.94 -5.09 -11.89
CA GLU A 13 15.34 -6.28 -11.30
C GLU A 13 16.42 -7.21 -10.71
N MET A 14 16.06 -8.19 -9.88
CA MET A 14 17.03 -9.11 -9.26
C MET A 14 17.79 -9.99 -10.28
N PRO A 15 17.13 -10.61 -11.28
CA PRO A 15 17.83 -11.42 -12.27
C PRO A 15 18.88 -10.61 -13.03
N ASN A 16 20.10 -11.15 -13.09
CA ASN A 16 21.24 -10.64 -13.84
C ASN A 16 21.72 -9.22 -13.44
N SER A 17 21.33 -8.73 -12.26
CA SER A 17 21.86 -7.50 -11.68
C SER A 17 22.99 -7.81 -10.70
N PRO A 18 24.17 -7.19 -10.83
CA PRO A 18 25.22 -7.28 -9.82
C PRO A 18 24.76 -6.58 -8.54
N MET A 19 24.91 -7.27 -7.41
CA MET A 19 24.45 -6.82 -6.10
C MET A 19 25.61 -6.74 -5.10
N VAL A 20 25.61 -5.66 -4.31
CA VAL A 20 26.46 -5.49 -3.14
C VAL A 20 25.60 -5.68 -1.91
N ILE A 21 25.83 -6.77 -1.19
CA ILE A 21 25.11 -7.14 0.03
C ILE A 21 26.05 -6.94 1.21
N THR A 22 25.58 -6.24 2.24
CA THR A 22 26.38 -5.91 3.41
C THR A 22 25.67 -6.21 4.72
N TRP A 23 26.45 -6.58 5.74
CA TRP A 23 25.93 -6.75 7.10
C TRP A 23 27.01 -6.54 8.17
N PRO A 24 26.62 -6.03 9.35
CA PRO A 24 27.51 -5.89 10.49
C PRO A 24 27.73 -7.24 11.21
N ASN A 25 28.99 -7.54 11.51
CA ASN A 25 29.42 -8.73 12.23
C ASN A 25 29.46 -8.50 13.75
N SER A 26 29.53 -9.58 14.52
CA SER A 26 29.56 -9.50 16.00
C SER A 26 30.86 -8.91 16.55
N ASP A 27 31.94 -8.95 15.77
CA ASP A 27 33.26 -8.40 16.09
C ASP A 27 33.38 -6.91 15.71
N GLY A 28 32.31 -6.28 15.24
CA GLY A 28 32.29 -4.89 14.79
C GLY A 28 32.79 -4.67 13.36
N THR A 29 33.21 -5.72 12.66
CA THR A 29 33.53 -5.65 11.23
C THR A 29 32.28 -5.64 10.37
N ILE A 30 32.42 -5.36 9.08
CA ILE A 30 31.33 -5.41 8.10
C ILE A 30 31.72 -6.39 7.01
N THR A 31 30.79 -7.27 6.67
CA THR A 31 30.91 -8.11 5.49
C THR A 31 30.42 -7.34 4.28
N ILE A 32 31.20 -7.33 3.20
CA ILE A 32 30.77 -6.92 1.87
C ILE A 32 30.79 -8.15 0.97
N SER A 33 29.64 -8.45 0.37
CA SER A 33 29.42 -9.64 -0.44
C SER A 33 28.87 -9.23 -1.79
N GLN A 34 29.63 -9.48 -2.84
CA GLN A 34 29.19 -9.24 -4.21
C GLN A 34 28.54 -10.50 -4.77
N ARG A 35 27.26 -10.39 -5.13
CA ARG A 35 26.43 -11.52 -5.55
C ARG A 35 25.61 -11.20 -6.77
N GLU A 36 25.13 -12.24 -7.43
CA GLU A 36 24.22 -12.18 -8.56
C GLU A 36 23.25 -13.36 -8.52
N ALA A 37 22.06 -13.21 -9.10
CA ALA A 37 21.08 -14.27 -9.28
C ALA A 37 20.60 -14.29 -10.73
N THR A 38 20.28 -15.46 -11.27
CA THR A 38 19.67 -15.59 -12.61
C THR A 38 18.15 -15.47 -12.59
N GLU A 39 17.55 -15.53 -11.40
CA GLU A 39 16.11 -15.53 -11.14
C GLU A 39 15.83 -14.86 -9.78
N HIS A 40 14.58 -14.87 -9.32
CA HIS A 40 14.17 -14.42 -7.98
C HIS A 40 14.52 -15.47 -6.90
N VAL A 41 15.81 -15.82 -6.82
CA VAL A 41 16.36 -16.79 -5.88
C VAL A 41 17.49 -16.16 -5.07
N MET A 42 17.90 -16.82 -3.98
CA MET A 42 19.04 -16.34 -3.18
C MET A 42 20.27 -16.13 -4.08
N PRO A 43 20.80 -14.89 -4.16
CA PRO A 43 21.92 -14.59 -5.04
C PRO A 43 23.18 -15.29 -4.53
N ARG A 44 24.03 -15.72 -5.46
CA ARG A 44 25.28 -16.44 -5.20
C ARG A 44 26.47 -15.52 -5.36
N VAL A 45 27.54 -15.78 -4.61
CA VAL A 45 28.77 -14.98 -4.68
C VAL A 45 29.37 -15.05 -6.07
N VAL A 46 29.69 -13.87 -6.62
CA VAL A 46 30.44 -13.76 -7.88
C VAL A 46 31.92 -13.84 -7.53
N ALA A 47 32.60 -14.90 -7.99
CA ALA A 47 33.99 -15.16 -7.61
C ALA A 47 34.97 -14.09 -8.12
N ASN A 48 34.71 -13.52 -9.30
CA ASN A 48 35.55 -12.50 -9.93
C ASN A 48 34.64 -11.40 -10.54
N PRO A 49 34.10 -10.49 -9.72
CA PRO A 49 33.25 -9.42 -10.23
C PRO A 49 34.07 -8.43 -11.05
N THR A 50 33.53 -7.99 -12.18
CA THR A 50 34.17 -6.98 -13.05
C THR A 50 34.32 -5.63 -12.33
N ASP A 51 33.28 -5.24 -11.60
CA ASP A 51 33.22 -4.02 -10.82
C ASP A 51 33.35 -4.37 -9.33
N ILE A 52 34.45 -3.95 -8.69
CA ILE A 52 34.73 -4.33 -7.30
C ILE A 52 34.19 -3.28 -6.33
N ALA A 53 33.28 -3.70 -5.46
CA ALA A 53 32.77 -2.86 -4.38
C ALA A 53 33.79 -2.80 -3.23
N THR A 54 34.10 -1.60 -2.75
CA THR A 54 35.07 -1.39 -1.66
C THR A 54 34.42 -0.64 -0.50
N LEU A 55 34.58 -1.14 0.73
CA LEU A 55 34.03 -0.50 1.92
C LEU A 55 34.68 0.87 2.17
N ALA A 56 33.86 1.89 2.34
CA ALA A 56 34.27 3.23 2.76
C ALA A 56 34.15 3.34 4.29
N ALA A 57 35.13 2.76 5.00
CA ALA A 57 35.10 2.64 6.46
C ALA A 57 34.95 4.00 7.18
N GLY A 58 35.56 5.06 6.67
CA GLY A 58 35.46 6.41 7.24
C GLY A 58 34.06 7.05 7.16
N ASN A 59 33.16 6.50 6.33
CA ASN A 59 31.80 6.98 6.12
C ASN A 59 30.75 6.00 6.65
N THR A 60 31.20 4.95 7.32
CA THR A 60 30.34 3.90 7.88
C THR A 60 30.10 4.18 9.36
N ILE A 61 28.84 4.10 9.79
CA ILE A 61 28.40 4.31 11.18
C ILE A 61 27.64 3.08 11.64
N LEU A 62 28.17 2.39 12.66
CA LEU A 62 27.47 1.31 13.36
C LEU A 62 27.11 1.81 14.77
N SER A 63 25.87 2.25 14.96
CA SER A 63 25.37 2.70 16.27
C SER A 63 24.10 1.96 16.67
N ALA A 64 23.73 2.05 17.94
CA ALA A 64 22.54 1.39 18.48
C ALA A 64 21.23 1.83 17.77
N ASN A 65 21.19 3.07 17.27
CA ASN A 65 19.99 3.69 16.73
C ASN A 65 20.08 4.03 15.23
N SER A 66 21.26 3.91 14.62
CA SER A 66 21.49 4.21 13.20
C SER A 66 22.62 3.35 12.65
N THR A 67 22.37 2.70 11.52
CA THR A 67 23.38 1.92 10.78
C THR A 67 23.50 2.49 9.38
N ILE A 68 24.69 2.99 9.04
CA ILE A 68 25.05 3.49 7.72
C ILE A 68 26.26 2.68 7.26
N ILE A 69 26.15 2.02 6.11
CA ILE A 69 27.25 1.29 5.48
C ILE A 69 27.55 1.99 4.17
N ALA A 70 28.75 2.55 4.06
CA ALA A 70 29.18 3.25 2.87
C ALA A 70 30.17 2.38 2.08
N PHE A 71 30.05 2.37 0.76
CA PHE A 71 30.98 1.69 -0.13
C PHE A 71 31.14 2.47 -1.44
N THR A 72 32.22 2.19 -2.15
CA THR A 72 32.45 2.66 -3.52
C THR A 72 32.15 1.53 -4.48
N TYR A 73 31.53 1.83 -5.61
CA TYR A 73 31.27 0.90 -6.70
C TYR A 73 31.60 1.59 -8.03
N PRO A 74 32.50 1.04 -8.86
CA PRO A 74 32.83 1.65 -10.13
C PRO A 74 31.65 1.49 -11.10
N LEU A 75 31.36 2.54 -11.86
CA LEU A 75 30.38 2.50 -12.94
C LEU A 75 31.10 2.31 -14.28
N PRO A 76 30.43 1.72 -15.28
CA PRO A 76 30.95 1.65 -16.64
C PRO A 76 31.38 3.04 -17.13
N SER A 77 32.50 3.11 -17.86
CA SER A 77 33.09 4.35 -18.39
C SER A 77 32.28 5.00 -19.51
N ALA A 78 31.15 4.41 -19.92
CA ALA A 78 30.19 5.05 -20.81
C ALA A 78 29.46 6.19 -20.07
N PRO A 79 29.26 7.36 -20.70
CA PRO A 79 28.50 8.44 -20.08
C PRO A 79 27.07 7.96 -19.78
N GLN A 80 26.70 8.03 -18.50
CA GLN A 80 25.37 7.71 -18.01
C GLN A 80 24.82 8.94 -17.30
N ASN A 81 23.61 9.36 -17.66
CA ASN A 81 22.89 10.41 -16.95
C ASN A 81 22.18 9.86 -15.71
N ALA A 82 21.97 8.55 -15.65
CA ALA A 82 21.30 7.90 -14.53
C ALA A 82 21.72 6.43 -14.42
N VAL A 83 21.67 5.89 -13.20
CA VAL A 83 21.93 4.47 -12.92
C VAL A 83 20.70 3.86 -12.24
N PRO A 84 20.04 2.87 -12.86
CA PRO A 84 18.97 2.14 -12.22
C PRO A 84 19.54 1.26 -11.10
N MET A 85 18.84 1.23 -9.98
CA MET A 85 19.23 0.49 -8.80
C MET A 85 18.02 -0.23 -8.22
N ILE A 86 18.27 -1.37 -7.63
CA ILE A 86 17.36 -2.04 -6.70
C ILE A 86 17.97 -2.00 -5.31
N TRP A 87 17.14 -1.95 -4.28
CA TRP A 87 17.61 -2.01 -2.90
C TRP A 87 16.74 -2.98 -2.11
N SER A 88 17.31 -3.56 -1.07
CA SER A 88 16.56 -4.37 -0.11
C SER A 88 17.24 -4.42 1.25
N TYR A 89 16.49 -4.78 2.29
CA TYR A 89 17.07 -5.07 3.59
C TYR A 89 16.27 -6.12 4.35
N SER A 90 16.92 -6.77 5.31
CA SER A 90 16.27 -7.62 6.31
C SER A 90 16.76 -7.28 7.71
N THR A 91 15.91 -7.51 8.69
CA THR A 91 16.20 -7.50 10.12
C THR A 91 16.87 -8.79 10.60
N LYS A 92 16.85 -9.84 9.79
CA LYS A 92 17.42 -11.16 10.12
C LYS A 92 18.89 -11.21 9.73
N LYS A 93 19.77 -11.25 10.73
CA LYS A 93 21.22 -11.31 10.54
C LYS A 93 21.64 -12.66 9.91
N PRO A 94 22.57 -12.67 8.93
CA PRO A 94 23.19 -13.90 8.45
C PRO A 94 23.89 -14.68 9.56
N SER A 95 24.01 -16.00 9.40
CA SER A 95 24.56 -16.89 10.44
C SER A 95 26.05 -16.71 10.69
N SER A 96 26.79 -16.07 9.78
CA SER A 96 28.23 -15.84 9.89
C SER A 96 28.68 -14.57 9.16
N SER A 97 29.97 -14.24 9.31
CA SER A 97 30.67 -13.18 8.58
C SER A 97 31.18 -13.61 7.20
N ALA A 98 30.92 -14.85 6.77
CA ALA A 98 31.42 -15.35 5.49
C ALA A 98 30.67 -14.69 4.33
N VAL A 99 31.39 -14.26 3.28
CA VAL A 99 30.79 -13.57 2.13
C VAL A 99 29.73 -14.40 1.42
N ASP A 100 29.75 -15.72 1.53
CA ASP A 100 28.80 -16.66 0.96
C ASP A 100 27.71 -17.14 1.94
N ALA A 101 27.64 -16.55 3.15
CA ALA A 101 26.65 -16.92 4.16
C ALA A 101 25.23 -16.91 3.60
N THR A 102 24.43 -17.91 3.99
CA THR A 102 23.01 -17.94 3.65
C THR A 102 22.31 -16.71 4.19
N ILE A 103 21.63 -15.99 3.31
CA ILE A 103 20.77 -14.88 3.65
C ILE A 103 19.32 -15.31 3.43
N VAL A 104 18.46 -14.89 4.33
CA VAL A 104 17.01 -15.03 4.15
C VAL A 104 16.52 -13.98 3.16
N GLN A 105 15.32 -14.16 2.63
CA GLN A 105 14.64 -13.15 1.83
C GLN A 105 14.50 -11.83 2.62
N HIS A 106 14.61 -10.71 1.91
CA HIS A 106 14.49 -9.37 2.48
C HIS A 106 13.12 -9.16 3.13
N ASP A 107 13.08 -8.28 4.14
CA ASP A 107 11.82 -7.80 4.73
C ASP A 107 11.21 -6.66 3.92
N LYS A 108 12.05 -5.85 3.23
CA LYS A 108 11.61 -4.81 2.29
C LYS A 108 12.58 -4.70 1.12
N MET A 109 12.05 -4.23 0.00
CA MET A 109 12.75 -4.05 -1.26
C MET A 109 12.12 -2.92 -2.06
N GLY A 110 12.86 -2.37 -3.01
CA GLY A 110 12.35 -1.37 -3.93
C GLY A 110 13.33 -1.10 -5.05
N THR A 111 12.95 -0.19 -5.94
CA THR A 111 13.79 0.36 -7.00
C THR A 111 14.20 1.79 -6.64
N ALA A 112 15.26 2.27 -7.26
CA ALA A 112 15.72 3.65 -7.21
C ALA A 112 16.47 3.97 -8.51
N THR A 113 16.58 5.24 -8.83
CA THR A 113 17.42 5.70 -9.96
C THR A 113 18.35 6.79 -9.44
N MET A 114 19.65 6.59 -9.60
CA MET A 114 20.66 7.58 -9.24
C MET A 114 20.89 8.50 -10.43
N ASP A 115 20.41 9.74 -10.36
CA ASP A 115 20.67 10.78 -11.36
C ASP A 115 22.12 11.30 -11.24
N LEU A 116 22.87 11.15 -12.33
CA LEU A 116 24.27 11.57 -12.47
C LEU A 116 24.41 12.88 -13.26
N SER A 117 23.31 13.45 -13.76
CA SER A 117 23.32 14.73 -14.49
C SER A 117 23.48 15.94 -13.57
N GLN A 118 23.23 15.76 -12.27
CA GLN A 118 23.40 16.80 -11.26
C GLN A 118 24.86 17.00 -10.93
N SER A 119 25.32 18.26 -10.95
CA SER A 119 26.63 18.59 -10.41
C SER A 119 26.67 18.23 -8.92
N VAL A 120 27.75 17.58 -8.47
CA VAL A 120 28.05 17.39 -7.05
C VAL A 120 28.49 18.74 -6.45
N ASN A 121 27.61 19.74 -6.48
CA ASN A 121 27.86 21.01 -5.82
C ASN A 121 27.67 20.79 -4.32
N ALA A 122 28.82 20.83 -3.63
CA ALA A 122 29.07 20.88 -2.18
C ALA A 122 27.86 20.56 -1.29
N LEU A 123 27.96 19.50 -0.48
CA LEU A 123 27.18 19.34 0.74
C LEU A 123 26.90 20.73 1.33
N ALA A 124 25.65 21.19 1.27
CA ALA A 124 25.26 22.40 1.95
C ALA A 124 25.68 22.20 3.41
N THR A 125 26.68 22.97 3.84
CA THR A 125 27.13 22.94 5.22
C THR A 125 25.96 23.48 6.02
N GLY A 126 25.11 22.58 6.53
CA GLY A 126 23.93 22.96 7.28
C GLY A 126 24.38 23.84 8.44
N THR A 127 24.01 25.12 8.38
CA THR A 127 24.27 26.12 9.41
C THR A 127 23.47 25.74 10.65
N GLY A 128 24.02 24.83 11.46
CA GLY A 128 23.33 24.25 12.62
C GLY A 128 24.09 23.11 13.30
N ALA A 129 25.42 23.08 13.20
CA ALA A 129 26.23 22.09 13.91
C ALA A 129 26.11 22.31 15.42
N THR A 130 25.39 21.41 16.11
CA THR A 130 25.42 21.36 17.58
C THR A 130 26.57 20.44 17.99
N THR A 131 27.66 21.02 18.48
CA THR A 131 28.81 20.28 19.00
C THR A 131 28.44 19.61 20.32
N THR A 132 28.31 18.28 20.34
CA THR A 132 28.25 17.52 21.60
C THR A 132 29.55 16.74 21.73
N VAL A 133 30.37 17.07 22.73
CA VAL A 133 31.64 16.40 23.00
C VAL A 133 31.38 15.12 23.79
N VAL A 134 31.78 13.97 23.22
CA VAL A 134 31.95 12.71 23.96
C VAL A 134 33.36 12.20 23.69
N GLY A 135 34.25 12.32 24.69
CA GLY A 135 35.61 11.81 24.64
C GLY A 135 36.61 12.65 23.81
N THR A 136 37.80 12.08 23.59
CA THR A 136 38.99 12.72 22.98
C THR A 136 38.99 12.80 21.45
N SER A 137 37.89 12.45 20.79
CA SER A 137 37.75 12.54 19.33
C SER A 137 36.70 13.58 18.94
N THR A 138 37.14 14.68 18.32
CA THR A 138 36.26 15.70 17.75
C THR A 138 35.59 15.12 16.51
N GLN A 139 34.30 14.76 16.59
CA GLN A 139 33.50 14.39 15.43
C GLN A 139 32.43 15.45 15.16
N THR A 140 32.34 15.89 13.91
CA THR A 140 31.31 16.81 13.42
C THR A 140 30.08 15.98 13.01
N ILE A 141 29.03 16.02 13.82
CA ILE A 141 27.72 15.45 13.43
C ILE A 141 27.00 16.50 12.59
N ILE A 142 26.80 16.20 11.30
CA ILE A 142 26.03 17.03 10.36
C ILE A 142 24.55 16.58 10.45
N PRO A 143 23.60 17.46 10.82
CA PRO A 143 22.18 17.14 10.68
C PRO A 143 21.82 16.99 9.20
N LEU A 144 21.04 15.97 8.88
CA LEU A 144 20.45 15.77 7.54
C LEU A 144 19.69 17.04 7.12
N PRO A 145 19.89 17.58 5.91
CA PRO A 145 19.17 18.75 5.47
C PRO A 145 17.67 18.42 5.35
N THR A 146 16.84 19.05 6.18
CA THR A 146 15.41 19.27 5.89
C THR A 146 15.31 20.34 4.80
N GLY A 147 15.76 20.00 3.59
CA GLY A 147 15.47 20.77 2.40
C GLY A 147 14.07 20.43 1.93
N ALA A 148 13.11 21.31 2.20
CA ALA A 148 11.88 21.33 1.43
C ALA A 148 12.27 21.68 -0.01
N SER A 149 12.34 20.68 -0.89
CA SER A 149 12.51 20.90 -2.31
C SER A 149 11.23 21.55 -2.83
N SER A 150 11.31 22.82 -3.19
CA SER A 150 10.38 23.42 -4.13
C SER A 150 10.54 22.68 -5.46
N HIS A 151 9.68 21.68 -5.69
CA HIS A 151 9.51 21.05 -6.99
C HIS A 151 8.99 22.11 -7.97
N GLU A 152 9.90 22.70 -8.76
CA GLU A 152 9.51 23.19 -10.07
C GLU A 152 9.24 21.97 -10.96
N SER A 153 7.96 21.74 -11.24
CA SER A 153 7.46 20.67 -12.08
C SER A 153 7.86 20.92 -13.55
N SER A 154 8.99 20.38 -13.96
CA SER A 154 9.20 20.03 -15.37
C SER A 154 8.62 18.63 -15.58
N ASN A 155 7.45 18.57 -16.22
CA ASN A 155 6.77 17.35 -16.68
C ASN A 155 7.61 16.61 -17.74
N GLU A 156 8.64 15.88 -17.33
CA GLU A 156 9.07 14.71 -18.08
C GLU A 156 8.45 13.48 -17.41
N ASP A 157 7.43 12.92 -18.05
CA ASP A 157 6.75 11.69 -17.62
C ASP A 157 7.73 10.53 -17.65
N ILE A 158 8.40 10.27 -16.52
CA ILE A 158 9.15 9.03 -16.34
C ILE A 158 8.14 7.88 -16.42
N PRO A 159 8.25 6.98 -17.41
CA PRO A 159 7.29 5.91 -17.57
C PRO A 159 7.37 4.94 -16.38
N LEU A 160 6.21 4.64 -15.79
CA LEU A 160 6.09 3.70 -14.69
C LEU A 160 6.67 2.32 -15.07
N THR A 161 7.30 1.68 -14.11
CA THR A 161 7.67 0.26 -14.17
C THR A 161 6.43 -0.63 -14.24
N ASP A 162 6.59 -1.87 -14.69
CA ASP A 162 5.47 -2.81 -14.78
C ASP A 162 4.90 -3.20 -13.41
N SER A 163 5.73 -3.20 -12.37
CA SER A 163 5.33 -3.36 -10.97
C SER A 163 4.46 -2.19 -10.50
N GLU A 164 4.86 -0.96 -10.78
CA GLU A 164 4.07 0.24 -10.46
C GLU A 164 2.75 0.26 -11.21
N LYS A 165 2.73 -0.10 -12.51
CA LYS A 165 1.48 -0.24 -13.29
C LYS A 165 0.55 -1.28 -12.68
N THR A 166 1.10 -2.41 -12.23
CA THR A 166 0.34 -3.52 -11.64
C THR A 166 -0.31 -3.08 -10.32
N ILE A 167 0.46 -2.50 -9.40
CA ILE A 167 -0.09 -2.02 -8.11
C ILE A 167 -0.99 -0.80 -8.30
N ARG A 168 -0.71 0.09 -9.26
CA ARG A 168 -1.63 1.17 -9.63
C ARG A 168 -2.96 0.61 -10.11
N THR A 169 -2.94 -0.44 -10.92
CA THR A 169 -4.17 -1.12 -11.39
C THR A 169 -4.96 -1.70 -10.21
N HIS A 170 -4.28 -2.35 -9.26
CA HIS A 170 -4.91 -2.78 -8.00
C HIS A 170 -5.60 -1.61 -7.28
N GLY A 171 -4.86 -0.51 -7.04
CA GLY A 171 -5.37 0.68 -6.37
C GLY A 171 -6.61 1.26 -7.05
N ILE A 172 -6.57 1.42 -8.38
CA ILE A 172 -7.70 1.94 -9.17
C ILE A 172 -8.91 1.03 -9.05
N LEU A 173 -8.74 -0.28 -9.18
CA LEU A 173 -9.84 -1.24 -9.07
C LEU A 173 -10.45 -1.25 -7.67
N MET A 174 -9.62 -1.24 -6.62
CA MET A 174 -10.11 -1.23 -5.23
C MET A 174 -10.81 0.09 -4.89
N THR A 175 -10.28 1.22 -5.35
CA THR A 175 -10.93 2.54 -5.18
C THR A 175 -12.27 2.55 -5.90
N THR A 176 -12.32 2.09 -7.15
CA THR A 176 -13.55 2.07 -7.96
C THR A 176 -14.58 1.11 -7.36
N GLY A 177 -14.18 -0.10 -7.01
CA GLY A 177 -15.08 -1.10 -6.44
C GLY A 177 -15.62 -0.66 -5.08
N VAL A 178 -14.73 -0.31 -4.16
CA VAL A 178 -15.06 -0.12 -2.74
C VAL A 178 -15.55 1.30 -2.43
N LEU A 179 -14.95 2.34 -3.01
CA LEU A 179 -15.28 3.74 -2.70
C LEU A 179 -16.23 4.40 -3.69
N LEU A 180 -16.48 3.80 -4.86
CA LEU A 180 -17.45 4.31 -5.82
C LEU A 180 -18.65 3.37 -5.99
N CYS A 181 -18.44 2.14 -6.46
CA CYS A 181 -19.55 1.24 -6.79
C CYS A 181 -20.36 0.82 -5.55
N LEU A 182 -19.70 0.42 -4.46
CA LEU A 182 -20.42 0.02 -3.23
C LEU A 182 -21.27 1.17 -2.64
N PRO A 183 -20.76 2.40 -2.48
CA PRO A 183 -21.57 3.55 -2.06
C PRO A 183 -22.73 3.85 -2.99
N ILE A 184 -22.54 3.79 -4.32
CA ILE A 184 -23.63 3.96 -5.29
C ILE A 184 -24.75 2.94 -5.04
N GLY A 185 -24.41 1.67 -4.85
CA GLY A 185 -25.38 0.63 -4.52
C GLY A 185 -26.13 0.93 -3.22
N ILE A 186 -25.44 1.42 -2.19
CA ILE A 186 -26.02 1.84 -0.90
C ILE A 186 -26.98 3.03 -1.09
N PHE A 187 -26.59 4.04 -1.86
CA PHE A 187 -27.41 5.23 -2.13
C PHE A 187 -28.66 4.89 -2.93
N ILE A 188 -28.54 4.04 -3.96
CA ILE A 188 -29.70 3.50 -4.67
C ILE A 188 -30.68 2.90 -3.68
N ALA A 189 -30.23 2.00 -2.81
CA ALA A 189 -31.10 1.38 -1.81
C ALA A 189 -31.67 2.39 -0.79
N ARG A 190 -30.95 3.47 -0.47
CA ARG A 190 -31.41 4.49 0.49
C ARG A 190 -32.48 5.40 -0.09
N PHE A 191 -32.18 6.06 -1.20
CA PHE A 191 -33.00 7.13 -1.75
C PHE A 191 -34.19 6.61 -2.57
N SER A 192 -34.04 5.49 -3.26
CA SER A 192 -35.10 5.02 -4.17
C SER A 192 -36.27 4.32 -3.48
N ARG A 193 -36.13 3.94 -2.20
CA ARG A 193 -37.21 3.28 -1.44
C ARG A 193 -38.41 4.19 -1.17
N THR A 194 -38.23 5.51 -1.16
CA THR A 194 -39.32 6.48 -0.91
C THR A 194 -39.94 7.08 -2.17
N VAL A 195 -39.35 6.80 -3.35
CA VAL A 195 -39.71 7.39 -4.64
C VAL A 195 -40.61 6.42 -5.41
N SER A 196 -41.86 6.83 -5.67
CA SER A 196 -42.91 5.94 -6.17
C SER A 196 -42.55 5.19 -7.46
N PHE A 197 -41.87 5.84 -8.42
CA PHE A 197 -41.49 5.21 -9.69
C PHE A 197 -40.28 4.26 -9.59
N LEU A 198 -39.48 4.35 -8.52
CA LEU A 198 -38.31 3.49 -8.29
C LEU A 198 -38.54 2.41 -7.21
N LYS A 199 -39.64 2.53 -6.46
CA LYS A 199 -39.97 1.69 -5.30
C LYS A 199 -40.00 0.19 -5.58
N GLY A 200 -40.31 -0.24 -6.81
CA GLY A 200 -40.29 -1.65 -7.21
C GLY A 200 -38.92 -2.16 -7.68
N ARG A 201 -37.97 -1.26 -7.99
CA ARG A 201 -36.72 -1.59 -8.70
C ARG A 201 -35.47 -1.41 -7.85
N TRP A 202 -35.60 -0.81 -6.66
CA TRP A 202 -34.46 -0.51 -5.78
C TRP A 202 -33.63 -1.75 -5.46
N PHE A 203 -34.27 -2.89 -5.21
CA PHE A 203 -33.57 -4.11 -4.83
C PHE A 203 -32.78 -4.67 -6.01
N THR A 204 -33.41 -4.77 -7.20
CA THR A 204 -32.75 -5.22 -8.42
C THR A 204 -31.55 -4.35 -8.76
N ALA A 205 -31.72 -3.03 -8.69
CA ALA A 205 -30.62 -2.09 -8.94
C ALA A 205 -29.51 -2.21 -7.89
N HIS A 206 -29.87 -2.32 -6.60
CA HIS A 206 -28.90 -2.51 -5.51
C HIS A 206 -28.10 -3.80 -5.69
N TRP A 207 -28.77 -4.95 -5.82
CA TRP A 207 -28.13 -6.24 -6.13
C TRP A 207 -27.19 -6.11 -7.33
N PHE A 208 -27.64 -5.45 -8.40
CA PHE A 208 -26.90 -5.44 -9.66
C PHE A 208 -25.59 -4.70 -9.50
N VAL A 209 -25.64 -3.52 -8.88
CA VAL A 209 -24.43 -2.74 -8.59
C VAL A 209 -23.54 -3.47 -7.59
N GLN A 210 -24.10 -4.02 -6.51
CA GLN A 210 -23.29 -4.65 -5.46
C GLN A 210 -22.63 -5.95 -5.89
N PHE A 211 -23.32 -6.80 -6.66
CA PHE A 211 -22.82 -8.14 -6.99
C PHE A 211 -22.27 -8.21 -8.42
N ILE A 212 -23.05 -7.80 -9.42
CA ILE A 212 -22.69 -7.97 -10.84
C ILE A 212 -21.60 -6.97 -11.25
N VAL A 213 -21.68 -5.73 -10.79
CA VAL A 213 -20.69 -4.69 -11.12
C VAL A 213 -19.51 -4.71 -10.15
N SER A 214 -19.77 -4.56 -8.85
CA SER A 214 -18.69 -4.40 -7.86
C SER A 214 -17.91 -5.69 -7.62
N GLY A 215 -18.57 -6.85 -7.70
CA GLY A 215 -17.96 -8.15 -7.40
C GLY A 215 -16.73 -8.45 -8.26
N PRO A 216 -16.85 -8.45 -9.60
CA PRO A 216 -15.71 -8.67 -10.50
C PRO A 216 -14.58 -7.66 -10.31
N ILE A 217 -14.90 -6.39 -10.09
CA ILE A 217 -13.91 -5.33 -9.89
C ILE A 217 -13.10 -5.58 -8.60
N ILE A 218 -13.80 -5.82 -7.48
CA ILE A 218 -13.17 -6.04 -6.16
C ILE A 218 -12.34 -7.33 -6.17
N ILE A 219 -12.89 -8.42 -6.73
CA ILE A 219 -12.19 -9.71 -6.80
C ILE A 219 -10.93 -9.57 -7.66
N SER A 220 -11.03 -8.92 -8.82
CA SER A 220 -9.88 -8.73 -9.72
C SER A 220 -8.81 -7.85 -9.07
N GLY A 221 -9.21 -6.73 -8.46
CA GLY A 221 -8.30 -5.85 -7.73
C GLY A 221 -7.57 -6.61 -6.63
N TRP A 222 -8.30 -7.32 -5.77
CA TRP A 222 -7.71 -8.11 -4.68
C TRP A 222 -6.75 -9.19 -5.21
N PHE A 223 -7.13 -9.92 -6.27
CA PHE A 223 -6.30 -10.97 -6.84
C PHE A 223 -4.99 -10.43 -7.43
N ILE A 224 -5.00 -9.25 -8.06
CA ILE A 224 -3.77 -8.60 -8.54
C ILE A 224 -2.79 -8.37 -7.40
N ALA A 225 -3.23 -7.78 -6.27
CA ALA A 225 -2.35 -7.57 -5.12
C ALA A 225 -1.90 -8.89 -4.49
N TYR A 226 -2.78 -9.88 -4.37
CA TYR A 226 -2.43 -11.19 -3.83
C TYR A 226 -1.31 -11.87 -4.61
N ASN A 227 -1.33 -11.79 -5.95
CA ASN A 227 -0.25 -12.35 -6.77
C ASN A 227 1.02 -11.49 -6.72
N PHE A 228 0.87 -10.17 -6.61
CA PHE A 228 2.02 -9.26 -6.53
C PHE A 228 2.88 -9.50 -5.29
N VAL A 229 2.27 -9.73 -4.12
CA VAL A 229 3.02 -9.87 -2.86
C VAL A 229 3.72 -11.23 -2.69
N GLY A 230 3.51 -12.19 -3.60
CA GLY A 230 4.20 -13.49 -3.57
C GLY A 230 4.00 -14.22 -2.23
N GLU A 231 5.06 -14.72 -1.61
CA GLU A 231 4.99 -15.46 -0.33
C GLU A 231 4.83 -14.55 0.92
N ASP A 232 4.87 -13.22 0.77
CA ASP A 232 4.85 -12.25 1.87
C ASP A 232 3.41 -11.78 2.22
N HIS A 233 2.41 -12.65 2.11
CA HIS A 233 1.01 -12.29 2.39
C HIS A 233 0.78 -11.87 3.85
N PHE A 234 -0.06 -10.85 4.04
CA PHE A 234 -0.69 -10.51 5.33
C PHE A 234 0.29 -10.09 6.45
N ARG A 235 1.44 -9.51 6.09
CA ARG A 235 2.47 -9.07 7.06
C ARG A 235 2.18 -7.69 7.66
N ASP A 236 1.63 -6.77 6.88
CA ASP A 236 1.27 -5.40 7.25
C ASP A 236 -0.24 -5.23 7.53
N SER A 237 -0.64 -4.01 7.94
CA SER A 237 -2.03 -3.68 8.23
C SER A 237 -2.90 -3.64 6.98
N HIS A 238 -2.43 -3.04 5.90
CA HIS A 238 -3.15 -2.93 4.63
C HIS A 238 -3.54 -4.29 4.05
N THR A 239 -2.61 -5.25 4.02
CA THR A 239 -2.88 -6.59 3.50
C THR A 239 -3.84 -7.38 4.38
N ARG A 240 -3.75 -7.26 5.71
CA ARG A 240 -4.69 -7.89 6.66
C ARG A 240 -6.09 -7.29 6.58
N VAL A 241 -6.19 -5.95 6.56
CA VAL A 241 -7.48 -5.26 6.45
C VAL A 241 -8.08 -5.48 5.06
N GLY A 242 -7.27 -5.54 4.00
CA GLY A 242 -7.70 -5.91 2.66
C GLY A 242 -8.32 -7.31 2.58
N LEU A 243 -7.72 -8.32 3.23
CA LEU A 243 -8.31 -9.66 3.35
C LEU A 243 -9.63 -9.62 4.15
N LEU A 244 -9.63 -8.94 5.29
CA LEU A 244 -10.83 -8.78 6.11
C LEU A 244 -11.97 -8.16 5.30
N LEU A 245 -11.70 -7.11 4.52
CA LEU A 245 -12.67 -6.45 3.65
C LEU A 245 -13.26 -7.42 2.62
N LEU A 246 -12.44 -8.24 1.96
CA LEU A 246 -12.93 -9.24 1.01
C LEU A 246 -13.87 -10.25 1.68
N LEU A 247 -13.48 -10.77 2.86
CA LEU A 247 -14.30 -11.72 3.61
C LEU A 247 -15.62 -11.09 4.07
N LEU A 248 -15.58 -9.87 4.62
CA LEU A 248 -16.78 -9.14 5.04
C LEU A 248 -17.70 -8.84 3.85
N TYR A 249 -17.15 -8.51 2.68
CA TYR A 249 -17.92 -8.30 1.45
C TYR A 249 -18.64 -9.58 1.01
N ILE A 250 -17.97 -10.73 1.03
CA ILE A 250 -18.61 -12.03 0.74
C ILE A 250 -19.73 -12.32 1.74
N VAL A 251 -19.47 -12.15 3.04
CA VAL A 251 -20.48 -12.32 4.09
C VAL A 251 -21.67 -11.39 3.88
N GLN A 252 -21.43 -10.14 3.49
CA GLN A 252 -22.47 -9.15 3.21
C GLN A 252 -23.34 -9.56 2.02
N MET A 253 -22.76 -10.15 0.96
CA MET A 253 -23.50 -10.68 -0.18
C MET A 253 -24.36 -11.89 0.21
N LEU A 254 -23.78 -12.83 0.96
CA LEU A 254 -24.51 -13.99 1.48
C LEU A 254 -25.67 -13.57 2.38
N LEU A 255 -25.44 -12.63 3.30
CA LEU A 255 -26.47 -12.08 4.17
C LEU A 255 -27.59 -11.40 3.35
N GLY A 256 -27.23 -10.65 2.30
CA GLY A 256 -28.21 -10.05 1.39
C GLY A 256 -29.07 -11.09 0.67
N ALA A 257 -28.45 -12.18 0.19
CA ALA A 257 -29.15 -13.31 -0.42
C ALA A 257 -30.07 -14.00 0.59
N ILE A 258 -29.59 -14.26 1.81
CA ILE A 258 -30.39 -14.87 2.88
C ILE A 258 -31.63 -14.03 3.19
N ILE A 259 -31.48 -12.71 3.32
CA ILE A 259 -32.60 -11.80 3.58
C ILE A 259 -33.63 -11.84 2.46
N HIS A 260 -33.18 -12.01 1.21
CA HIS A 260 -34.06 -12.05 0.05
C HIS A 260 -34.81 -13.38 -0.08
N PHE A 261 -34.11 -14.51 0.06
CA PHE A 261 -34.66 -15.85 -0.18
C PHE A 261 -35.33 -16.45 1.07
N PHE A 262 -34.79 -16.19 2.26
CA PHE A 262 -35.31 -16.72 3.52
C PHE A 262 -36.02 -15.61 4.30
N LYS A 263 -37.28 -15.35 3.91
CA LYS A 263 -38.13 -14.35 4.57
C LYS A 263 -38.74 -14.98 5.83
N PRO A 264 -38.40 -14.51 7.05
CA PRO A 264 -39.08 -14.99 8.25
C PRO A 264 -40.58 -14.69 8.17
N LYS A 265 -41.41 -15.56 8.78
CA LYS A 265 -42.86 -15.37 8.86
C LYS A 265 -43.15 -13.95 9.37
N ARG A 266 -44.05 -13.23 8.69
CA ARG A 266 -44.30 -11.79 8.86
C ARG A 266 -44.38 -11.44 10.36
N THR A 267 -43.41 -10.68 10.85
CA THR A 267 -43.48 -10.15 12.21
C THR A 267 -44.38 -8.91 12.21
N ILE A 268 -45.35 -8.90 13.12
CA ILE A 268 -46.27 -7.75 13.34
C ILE A 268 -45.46 -6.50 13.79
N ALA A 269 -44.26 -6.70 14.35
CA ALA A 269 -43.51 -5.71 15.11
C ALA A 269 -42.35 -4.98 14.41
N GLY A 270 -42.11 -5.14 13.09
CA GLY A 270 -41.08 -4.34 12.42
C GLY A 270 -40.32 -5.06 11.32
N ARG A 271 -39.03 -4.72 11.12
CA ARG A 271 -38.14 -5.45 10.21
C ARG A 271 -37.40 -6.54 10.97
N PRO A 272 -37.13 -7.71 10.35
CA PRO A 272 -36.28 -8.73 10.95
C PRO A 272 -34.87 -8.22 11.26
N ILE A 273 -34.27 -8.68 12.36
CA ILE A 273 -32.96 -8.21 12.87
C ILE A 273 -31.83 -8.28 11.82
N GLN A 274 -31.85 -9.30 10.96
CA GLN A 274 -30.94 -9.47 9.82
C GLN A 274 -30.87 -8.25 8.89
N ASN A 275 -31.94 -7.46 8.75
CA ASN A 275 -31.95 -6.25 7.92
C ASN A 275 -31.08 -5.13 8.53
N TYR A 276 -31.10 -5.01 9.86
CA TYR A 276 -30.28 -4.05 10.58
C TYR A 276 -28.82 -4.50 10.58
N ALA A 277 -28.57 -5.80 10.81
CA ALA A 277 -27.23 -6.38 10.70
C ALA A 277 -26.61 -6.15 9.31
N HIS A 278 -27.37 -6.37 8.23
CA HIS A 278 -26.92 -6.11 6.86
C HIS A 278 -26.60 -4.63 6.62
N ALA A 279 -27.40 -3.70 7.15
CA ALA A 279 -27.12 -2.28 7.02
C ALA A 279 -25.85 -1.88 7.79
N LEU A 280 -25.69 -2.36 9.03
CA LEU A 280 -24.53 -2.05 9.88
C LEU A 280 -23.24 -2.63 9.31
N LEU A 281 -23.26 -3.89 8.87
CA LEU A 281 -22.12 -4.53 8.23
C LEU A 281 -21.73 -3.80 6.94
N GLY A 282 -22.70 -3.43 6.11
CA GLY A 282 -22.44 -2.63 4.91
C GLY A 282 -21.76 -1.29 5.20
N LEU A 283 -22.18 -0.57 6.24
CA LEU A 283 -21.53 0.68 6.65
C LEU A 283 -20.12 0.45 7.20
N THR A 284 -19.92 -0.65 7.93
CA THR A 284 -18.60 -1.04 8.46
C THR A 284 -17.62 -1.33 7.32
N ILE A 285 -18.07 -2.01 6.27
CA ILE A 285 -17.26 -2.28 5.07
C ILE A 285 -16.84 -0.98 4.38
N ILE A 286 -17.72 0.01 4.26
CA ILE A 286 -17.37 1.32 3.68
C ILE A 286 -16.33 2.05 4.53
N ALA A 287 -16.51 2.05 5.86
CA ALA A 287 -15.56 2.71 6.76
C ALA A 287 -14.17 2.07 6.71
N LEU A 288 -14.10 0.73 6.75
CA LEU A 288 -12.84 0.00 6.59
C LEU A 288 -12.25 0.19 5.19
N GLY A 289 -13.09 0.29 4.16
CA GLY A 289 -12.68 0.56 2.79
C GLY A 289 -11.97 1.90 2.64
N LEU A 290 -12.53 2.96 3.25
CA LEU A 290 -11.91 4.28 3.28
C LEU A 290 -10.53 4.23 3.95
N TYR A 291 -10.44 3.59 5.11
CA TYR A 291 -9.20 3.40 5.84
C TYR A 291 -8.15 2.63 4.99
N ASN A 292 -8.54 1.49 4.42
CA ASN A 292 -7.61 0.62 3.71
C ASN A 292 -7.09 1.24 2.41
N VAL A 293 -7.94 1.96 1.68
CA VAL A 293 -7.53 2.65 0.45
C VAL A 293 -6.62 3.84 0.79
N HIS A 294 -6.91 4.58 1.86
CA HIS A 294 -6.04 5.66 2.33
C HIS A 294 -4.65 5.13 2.71
N GLU A 295 -4.57 4.09 3.54
CA GLU A 295 -3.30 3.44 3.90
C GLU A 295 -2.55 2.95 2.65
N GLY A 296 -3.27 2.37 1.67
CA GLY A 296 -2.68 1.84 0.44
C GLY A 296 -1.93 2.90 -0.38
N TYR A 297 -2.54 4.07 -0.57
CA TYR A 297 -1.89 5.14 -1.35
C TYR A 297 -0.93 6.01 -0.53
N GLY A 298 -1.19 6.19 0.77
CA GLY A 298 -0.38 7.04 1.64
C GLY A 298 0.89 6.36 2.12
N ASP A 299 0.77 5.13 2.63
CA ASP A 299 1.85 4.43 3.31
C ASP A 299 2.43 3.32 2.44
N GLU A 300 1.59 2.37 1.99
CA GLU A 300 2.08 1.18 1.28
C GLU A 300 2.75 1.51 -0.05
N TRP A 301 2.17 2.39 -0.86
CA TRP A 301 2.80 2.81 -2.10
C TRP A 301 4.20 3.41 -1.86
N LEU A 302 4.32 4.30 -0.88
CA LEU A 302 5.59 4.92 -0.54
C LEU A 302 6.60 3.89 -0.01
N ILE A 303 6.13 2.90 0.76
CA ILE A 303 6.95 1.81 1.27
C ILE A 303 7.49 0.93 0.13
N ILE A 304 6.68 0.65 -0.89
CA ILE A 304 7.03 -0.25 -2.00
C ILE A 304 7.92 0.46 -3.04
N PHE A 305 7.61 1.70 -3.40
CA PHE A 305 8.24 2.38 -4.54
C PHE A 305 9.12 3.57 -4.16
N GLY A 306 9.12 3.99 -2.89
CA GLY A 306 9.95 5.11 -2.41
C GLY A 306 9.59 6.49 -2.97
N SER A 307 8.53 6.56 -3.78
CA SER A 307 8.01 7.77 -4.41
C SER A 307 6.55 7.99 -4.03
N ARG A 308 6.05 9.22 -4.14
CA ARG A 308 4.61 9.49 -4.10
C ARG A 308 4.02 9.19 -5.47
N VAL A 309 2.78 8.70 -5.49
CA VAL A 309 2.10 8.45 -6.76
C VAL A 309 1.86 9.79 -7.48
N SER A 310 2.34 9.93 -8.72
CA SER A 310 2.21 11.16 -9.50
C SER A 310 0.80 11.44 -10.06
N GLU A 311 -0.05 10.41 -10.18
CA GLU A 311 -1.36 10.49 -10.87
C GLU A 311 -2.53 9.90 -10.07
N VAL A 312 -2.37 9.67 -8.78
CA VAL A 312 -3.46 9.19 -7.91
C VAL A 312 -4.03 10.35 -7.13
N PRO A 313 -5.33 10.28 -6.73
CA PRO A 313 -5.95 11.26 -5.85
C PRO A 313 -5.06 11.64 -4.65
N ASP A 314 -4.86 12.95 -4.50
CA ASP A 314 -4.12 13.55 -3.40
C ASP A 314 -4.86 13.36 -2.06
N GLU A 315 -4.19 13.76 -0.98
CA GLU A 315 -4.79 13.76 0.37
C GLU A 315 -6.12 14.54 0.41
N ASP A 316 -6.20 15.66 -0.30
CA ASP A 316 -7.41 16.50 -0.34
C ASP A 316 -8.60 15.75 -0.95
N TRP A 317 -8.37 14.95 -1.99
CA TRP A 317 -9.38 14.07 -2.55
C TRP A 317 -9.85 13.03 -1.53
N PHE A 318 -8.94 12.41 -0.78
CA PHE A 318 -9.31 11.44 0.27
C PHE A 318 -10.13 12.10 1.39
N HIS A 319 -9.75 13.30 1.82
CA HIS A 319 -10.50 14.10 2.79
C HIS A 319 -11.89 14.47 2.27
N LEU A 320 -12.02 14.75 0.97
CA LEU A 320 -13.31 15.04 0.34
C LEU A 320 -14.21 13.80 0.31
N VAL A 321 -13.71 12.68 -0.21
CA VAL A 321 -14.48 11.43 -0.37
C VAL A 321 -14.90 10.85 0.98
N SER A 322 -14.00 10.85 1.96
CA SER A 322 -14.28 10.39 3.33
C SER A 322 -15.36 11.21 4.03
N LYS A 323 -15.60 12.46 3.63
CA LYS A 323 -16.68 13.31 4.14
C LYS A 323 -17.96 13.16 3.32
N ILE A 324 -17.88 13.18 1.99
CA ILE A 324 -19.05 13.16 1.10
C ILE A 324 -19.87 11.88 1.28
N ILE A 325 -19.23 10.70 1.28
CA ILE A 325 -19.93 9.42 1.37
C ILE A 325 -20.84 9.34 2.61
N PRO A 326 -20.32 9.56 3.84
CA PRO A 326 -21.16 9.52 5.04
C PRO A 326 -22.16 10.68 5.08
N LEU A 327 -21.82 11.90 4.62
CA LEU A 327 -22.76 13.02 4.58
C LEU A 327 -23.98 12.72 3.70
N VAL A 328 -23.75 12.18 2.50
CA VAL A 328 -24.85 11.79 1.59
C VAL A 328 -25.69 10.67 2.22
N TYR A 329 -25.06 9.69 2.87
CA TYR A 329 -25.81 8.64 3.57
C TYR A 329 -26.70 9.21 4.67
N VAL A 330 -26.14 10.09 5.53
CA VAL A 330 -26.86 10.75 6.62
C VAL A 330 -27.98 11.64 6.10
N ALA A 331 -27.76 12.41 5.03
CA ALA A 331 -28.81 13.17 4.36
C ALA A 331 -29.96 12.27 3.92
N GLY A 332 -29.67 11.07 3.40
CA GLY A 332 -30.67 10.06 3.06
C GLY A 332 -31.47 9.52 4.26
N LEU A 333 -30.95 9.61 5.49
CA LEU A 333 -31.70 9.22 6.70
C LEU A 333 -32.87 10.16 7.01
N SER A 334 -32.84 11.40 6.51
CA SER A 334 -33.99 12.33 6.61
C SER A 334 -35.26 11.78 5.95
N LEU A 335 -35.14 10.80 5.05
CA LEU A 335 -36.24 10.12 4.37
C LEU A 335 -36.84 8.94 5.19
N LEU A 336 -36.21 8.53 6.29
CA LEU A 336 -36.67 7.42 7.13
C LEU A 336 -38.12 7.59 7.65
N PRO A 337 -38.54 8.76 8.17
CA PRO A 337 -39.91 8.93 8.65
C PRO A 337 -40.94 8.69 7.54
N ARG A 338 -40.65 9.17 6.33
CA ARG A 338 -41.49 8.95 5.14
C ARG A 338 -41.53 7.47 4.77
N GLN A 339 -40.37 6.81 4.78
CA GLN A 339 -40.27 5.39 4.51
C GLN A 339 -41.11 4.55 5.50
N TRP A 340 -41.01 4.84 6.80
CA TRP A 340 -41.78 4.12 7.82
C TRP A 340 -43.29 4.33 7.71
N ARG A 341 -43.75 5.54 7.35
CA ARG A 341 -45.17 5.79 7.07
C ARG A 341 -45.65 4.95 5.87
N GLN A 342 -44.89 4.92 4.78
CA GLN A 342 -45.23 4.13 3.59
C GLN A 342 -45.28 2.62 3.89
N GLU A 343 -44.34 2.11 4.68
CA GLU A 343 -44.30 0.69 5.08
C GLU A 343 -45.42 0.32 6.05
N THR A 344 -45.74 1.21 7.00
CA THR A 344 -46.87 1.01 7.92
C THR A 344 -48.20 1.00 7.17
N ASN A 345 -48.42 1.94 6.26
CA ASN A 345 -49.62 1.99 5.43
C ASN A 345 -49.76 0.74 4.55
N ALA A 346 -48.66 0.28 3.96
CA ALA A 346 -48.65 -0.95 3.16
C ALA A 346 -48.98 -2.21 3.99
N ARG A 347 -48.55 -2.27 5.26
CA ARG A 347 -48.92 -3.37 6.17
C ARG A 347 -50.41 -3.34 6.53
N ARG A 348 -50.96 -2.15 6.79
CA ARG A 348 -52.39 -1.96 7.14
C ARG A 348 -53.34 -2.26 5.98
N ALA A 349 -52.88 -2.09 4.73
CA ALA A 349 -53.66 -2.36 3.53
C ALA A 349 -53.75 -3.86 3.17
N LEU A 350 -53.00 -4.73 3.84
CA LEU A 350 -53.09 -6.18 3.63
C LEU A 350 -54.32 -6.74 4.34
N PRO A 351 -55.04 -7.71 3.74
CA PRO A 351 -56.14 -8.38 4.41
C PRO A 351 -55.64 -9.06 5.69
N PRO A 352 -56.48 -9.15 6.74
CA PRO A 352 -56.12 -9.87 7.96
C PRO A 352 -55.78 -11.32 7.60
N THR A 353 -54.61 -11.77 8.05
CA THR A 353 -54.07 -13.12 7.83
C THR A 353 -54.77 -14.14 8.69
#